data_AF-A0A519Y2W1-F1
#
_entry.id   AF-A0A519Y2W1-F1
#
_cell.length_a   1.000
_cell.length_b   1.000
_cell.length_c   1.000
_cell.angle_alpha   90.00
_cell.angle_beta   90.00
_cell.angle_gamma   90.00
#
_symmetry.space_group_name_H-M   'P 1'
#
loop_
_entity.id
_entity.type
_entity.pdbx_description
1 polymer ?
#
loop_
_entity_poly.entity_id
_entity_poly.type
_entity_poly.pdbx_seq_one_letter_code
_entity_poly.pdbx_strand_id
1 'polypeptide(L)'
;MADFSEALYAQHKYGQDASDAHNYRYLQSYLRSPRDAAKDLVRFHYNNREDVFDLVSYQKGGAIVQMLRTYLGDDVFFAGLKKYLTDNKFGNGEAHQMRLAMEAVSGQDLNWFYNQWYFGSGQPVVTIDYAWDAGTKTQNVTIKQTQANKVFQLPLAIDYYVNGKAQRQRVMMTQATQTFSMALAGKPELVNVDAEKFTLWQKTDNKPVTESLYQYSHAPLYVDRREALDAALAVQTANPAARAVVLAALKDKFYGLRIAAINGLKLDNAAVAKAAAPTLRQLAASDADNHVRAAALVALGKLKDKKDSKLLTAALGSQSYGVQGAGLLALGEIDAPTALARAKALETDEHLAGAVTNVYAMHGGLEQWNYIRTSYDAASGRASYG
;
A
#
# COMPACT_ATOMS: atom_id res chain seq x y z
N MET A 1 15.30 8.21 9.74
CA MET A 1 15.78 9.09 8.66
C MET A 1 16.03 8.34 7.34
N ALA A 2 16.61 7.13 7.35
CA ALA A 2 16.86 6.35 6.13
C ALA A 2 15.58 6.09 5.31
N ASP A 3 14.58 5.41 5.86
CA ASP A 3 13.29 5.13 5.19
C ASP A 3 12.58 6.40 4.71
N PHE A 4 12.60 7.47 5.50
CA PHE A 4 12.07 8.77 5.09
C PHE A 4 12.80 9.31 3.83
N SER A 5 14.12 9.13 3.77
CA SER A 5 14.93 9.55 2.61
C SER A 5 14.69 8.66 1.39
N GLU A 6 14.39 7.37 1.58
CA GLU A 6 13.95 6.47 0.50
C GLU A 6 12.66 6.99 -0.15
N ALA A 7 11.70 7.44 0.65
CA ALA A 7 10.47 8.05 0.13
C ALA A 7 10.75 9.35 -0.64
N LEU A 8 11.62 10.23 -0.13
CA LEU A 8 12.05 11.44 -0.85
C LEU A 8 12.73 11.12 -2.19
N TYR A 9 13.59 10.11 -2.22
CA TYR A 9 14.23 9.67 -3.46
C TYR A 9 13.21 9.07 -4.44
N ALA A 10 12.25 8.27 -3.94
CA ALA A 10 11.16 7.75 -4.76
C ALA A 10 10.31 8.88 -5.37
N GLN A 11 10.01 9.93 -4.60
CA GLN A 11 9.34 11.13 -5.08
C GLN A 11 10.13 11.79 -6.21
N HIS A 12 11.44 12.02 -5.99
CA HIS A 12 12.31 12.69 -6.95
C HIS A 12 12.45 11.91 -8.27
N LYS A 13 12.64 10.58 -8.18
CA LYS A 13 12.95 9.75 -9.35
C LYS A 13 11.72 9.21 -10.08
N TYR A 14 10.66 8.88 -9.34
CA TYR A 14 9.49 8.15 -9.86
C TYR A 14 8.17 8.89 -9.63
N GLY A 15 8.19 10.07 -9.00
CA GLY A 15 7.02 10.91 -8.76
C GLY A 15 6.30 10.62 -7.43
N GLN A 16 5.31 11.45 -7.11
CA GLN A 16 4.63 11.45 -5.82
C GLN A 16 4.01 10.09 -5.46
N ASP A 17 3.32 9.45 -6.40
CA ASP A 17 2.65 8.16 -6.13
C ASP A 17 3.64 7.07 -5.71
N ALA A 18 4.89 7.10 -6.18
CA ALA A 18 5.91 6.15 -5.77
C ALA A 18 6.34 6.37 -4.31
N SER A 19 6.48 7.62 -3.89
CA SER A 19 6.74 7.99 -2.49
C SER A 19 5.57 7.59 -1.58
N ASP A 20 4.35 7.92 -1.99
CA ASP A 20 3.15 7.59 -1.22
C ASP A 20 2.95 6.08 -1.10
N ALA A 21 3.18 5.33 -2.18
CA ALA A 21 3.13 3.86 -2.17
C ALA A 21 4.20 3.24 -1.27
N HIS A 22 5.40 3.82 -1.27
CA HIS A 22 6.49 3.40 -0.39
C HIS A 22 6.11 3.59 1.08
N ASN A 23 5.71 4.81 1.46
CA ASN A 23 5.29 5.16 2.81
C ASN A 23 4.09 4.31 3.27
N TYR A 24 3.08 4.16 2.42
CA TYR A 24 1.91 3.33 2.71
C TYR A 24 2.29 1.87 2.99
N ARG A 25 3.14 1.26 2.14
CA ARG A 25 3.59 -0.13 2.32
C ARG A 25 4.35 -0.31 3.63
N TYR A 26 5.25 0.62 3.98
CA TYR A 26 6.02 0.57 5.22
C TYR A 26 5.13 0.72 6.44
N LEU A 27 4.21 1.69 6.43
CA LEU A 27 3.23 1.86 7.49
C LEU A 27 2.37 0.60 7.67
N GLN A 28 1.84 0.02 6.58
CA GLN A 28 1.06 -1.22 6.65
C GLN A 28 1.86 -2.41 7.18
N SER A 29 3.16 -2.48 6.88
CA SER A 29 4.04 -3.54 7.39
C SER A 29 4.18 -3.45 8.91
N TYR A 30 4.43 -2.24 9.45
CA TYR A 30 4.47 -2.00 10.89
C TYR A 30 3.13 -2.29 11.58
N LEU A 31 2.02 -1.76 11.05
CA LEU A 31 0.70 -1.88 11.67
C LEU A 31 0.21 -3.33 11.81
N ARG A 32 0.76 -4.25 10.99
CA ARG A 32 0.45 -5.69 11.03
C ARG A 32 1.32 -6.48 12.02
N SER A 33 2.22 -5.84 12.75
CA SER A 33 3.12 -6.50 13.71
C SER A 33 2.78 -6.15 15.16
N PRO A 34 2.02 -7.00 15.88
CA PRO A 34 1.76 -6.82 17.32
C PRO A 34 3.04 -6.81 18.16
N ARG A 35 4.05 -7.59 17.76
CA ARG A 35 5.36 -7.66 18.44
C ARG A 35 6.07 -6.32 18.41
N ASP A 36 6.02 -5.63 17.27
CA ASP A 36 6.70 -4.34 17.10
C ASP A 36 5.90 -3.21 17.73
N ALA A 37 4.57 -3.29 17.75
CA ALA A 37 3.72 -2.31 18.42
C ALA A 37 4.04 -2.13 19.91
N ALA A 38 4.54 -3.19 20.57
CA ALA A 38 4.88 -3.16 22.00
C ALA A 38 6.24 -2.53 22.33
N LYS A 39 7.06 -2.17 21.33
CA LYS A 39 8.40 -1.63 21.55
C LYS A 39 8.42 -0.11 21.43
N ASP A 40 9.23 0.53 22.26
CA ASP A 40 9.56 1.93 22.09
C ASP A 40 10.52 2.09 20.90
N LEU A 41 10.43 3.23 20.21
CA LEU A 41 11.32 3.50 19.08
C LEU A 41 12.74 3.76 19.57
N VAL A 42 12.90 4.65 20.54
CA VAL A 42 14.17 4.82 21.25
C VAL A 42 14.26 3.81 22.38
N ARG A 43 15.26 2.92 22.30
CA ARG A 43 15.54 1.90 23.30
C ARG A 43 16.92 2.14 23.90
N PHE A 44 16.97 2.55 25.17
CA PHE A 44 18.22 2.74 25.90
C PHE A 44 18.89 1.43 26.31
N HIS A 45 18.11 0.35 26.38
CA HIS A 45 18.57 -0.98 26.74
C HIS A 45 18.03 -2.01 25.74
N TYR A 46 18.92 -2.86 25.25
CA TYR A 46 18.61 -3.99 24.38
C TYR A 46 19.64 -5.10 24.62
N ASN A 47 19.27 -6.35 24.39
CA ASN A 47 20.15 -7.49 24.67
C ASN A 47 21.15 -7.70 23.55
N ASN A 48 20.72 -7.48 22.30
CA ASN A 48 21.56 -7.60 21.12
C ASN A 48 21.36 -6.38 20.22
N ARG A 49 22.44 -5.87 19.60
CA ARG A 49 22.36 -4.80 18.60
C ARG A 49 21.42 -5.13 17.44
N GLU A 50 21.24 -6.40 17.11
CA GLU A 50 20.31 -6.83 16.06
C GLU A 50 18.84 -6.54 16.43
N ASP A 51 18.53 -6.37 17.72
CA ASP A 51 17.16 -6.09 18.20
C ASP A 51 16.61 -4.74 17.72
N VAL A 52 17.49 -3.79 17.34
CA VAL A 52 17.07 -2.48 16.80
C VAL A 52 16.91 -2.47 15.28
N PHE A 53 17.23 -3.57 14.59
CA PHE A 53 16.96 -3.75 13.16
C PHE A 53 15.57 -4.35 12.95
N ASP A 54 14.53 -3.55 13.26
CA ASP A 54 13.13 -3.97 13.22
C ASP A 54 12.19 -2.91 12.65
N LEU A 55 10.89 -3.24 12.61
CA LEU A 55 9.87 -2.38 12.01
C LEU A 55 9.62 -1.08 12.77
N VAL A 56 10.09 -0.98 14.02
CA VAL A 56 9.88 0.20 14.87
C VAL A 56 10.95 1.25 14.58
N SER A 57 12.21 0.84 14.49
CA SER A 57 13.32 1.75 14.18
C SER A 57 13.26 2.28 12.74
N TYR A 58 12.83 1.43 11.80
CA TYR A 58 12.83 1.74 10.37
C TYR A 58 11.46 2.25 9.91
N GLN A 59 10.47 1.37 9.74
CA GLN A 59 9.20 1.71 9.10
C GLN A 59 8.36 2.69 9.92
N LYS A 60 8.18 2.43 11.23
CA LYS A 60 7.50 3.37 12.15
C LYS A 60 8.29 4.68 12.26
N GLY A 61 9.61 4.60 12.38
CA GLY A 61 10.48 5.77 12.45
C GLY A 61 10.40 6.66 11.21
N GLY A 62 10.37 6.09 10.01
CA GLY A 62 10.12 6.79 8.76
C GLY A 62 8.76 7.48 8.74
N ALA A 63 7.71 6.77 9.15
CA ALA A 63 6.35 7.32 9.24
C ALA A 63 6.26 8.49 10.23
N ILE A 64 6.93 8.41 11.39
CA ILE A 64 6.95 9.49 12.39
C ILE A 64 7.64 10.75 11.84
N VAL A 65 8.75 10.58 11.14
CA VAL A 65 9.45 11.72 10.52
C VAL A 65 8.57 12.36 9.43
N GLN A 66 7.89 11.54 8.63
CA GLN A 66 6.94 12.04 7.63
C GLN A 66 5.75 12.77 8.28
N MET A 67 5.19 12.24 9.38
CA MET A 67 4.16 12.95 10.17
C MET A 67 4.65 14.30 10.68
N LEU A 68 5.88 14.36 11.21
CA LEU A 68 6.46 15.61 11.69
C LEU A 68 6.62 16.63 10.56
N ARG A 69 7.10 16.20 9.39
CA ARG A 69 7.17 17.04 8.19
C ARG A 69 5.79 17.55 7.78
N THR A 70 4.78 16.69 7.72
CA THR A 70 3.41 17.07 7.38
C THR A 70 2.84 18.07 8.39
N TYR A 71 3.11 17.88 9.69
CA TYR A 71 2.62 18.75 10.75
C TYR A 71 3.27 20.14 10.75
N LEU A 72 4.58 20.21 10.55
CA LEU A 72 5.34 21.47 10.54
C LEU A 72 5.28 22.21 9.19
N GLY A 73 5.05 21.47 8.10
CA GLY A 73 5.24 21.96 6.74
C GLY A 73 6.70 21.88 6.28
N ASP A 74 6.89 21.84 4.96
CA ASP A 74 8.20 21.59 4.33
C ASP A 74 9.26 22.62 4.72
N ASP A 75 8.94 23.91 4.64
CA ASP A 75 9.89 24.99 4.90
C ASP A 75 10.47 24.91 6.32
N VAL A 76 9.60 24.73 7.30
CA VAL A 76 9.97 24.60 8.72
C VAL A 76 10.75 23.31 8.96
N PHE A 77 10.26 22.19 8.43
CA PHE A 77 10.90 20.88 8.62
C PHE A 77 12.31 20.84 8.04
N PHE A 78 12.51 21.28 6.79
CA PHE A 78 13.84 21.23 6.17
C PHE A 78 14.80 22.27 6.75
N ALA A 79 14.32 23.45 7.16
CA ALA A 79 15.14 24.41 7.89
C ALA A 79 15.56 23.86 9.27
N GLY A 80 14.65 23.22 10.01
CA GLY A 80 14.95 22.54 11.27
C GLY A 80 15.93 21.39 11.10
N LEU A 81 15.77 20.58 10.05
CA LEU A 81 16.71 19.50 9.71
C LEU A 81 18.10 20.04 9.38
N LYS A 82 18.19 21.11 8.58
CA LYS A 82 19.47 21.78 8.28
C LYS A 82 20.13 22.28 9.56
N LYS A 83 19.39 22.90 10.47
CA LYS A 83 19.88 23.33 11.78
C LYS A 83 20.42 22.15 12.59
N TYR A 84 19.63 21.09 12.74
CA TYR A 84 20.05 19.87 13.46
C TYR A 84 21.37 19.31 12.92
N LEU A 85 21.50 19.15 11.60
CA LEU A 85 22.71 18.61 10.99
C LEU A 85 23.91 19.57 11.14
N THR A 86 23.68 20.88 11.10
CA THR A 86 24.74 21.89 11.24
C THR A 86 25.28 21.95 12.66
N ASP A 87 24.37 21.96 13.65
CA ASP A 87 24.71 22.09 15.07
C ASP A 87 25.42 20.82 15.60
N ASN A 88 25.11 19.66 15.04
CA ASN A 88 25.61 18.36 15.50
C ASN A 88 26.62 17.70 14.52
N LYS A 89 27.14 18.46 13.56
CA LYS A 89 28.10 17.95 12.57
C LYS A 89 29.34 17.35 13.24
N PHE A 90 29.81 16.23 12.71
CA PHE A 90 30.99 15.49 13.22
C PHE A 90 30.87 14.99 14.67
N GLY A 91 29.67 15.00 15.25
CA GLY A 91 29.37 14.46 16.57
C GLY A 91 28.27 13.40 16.53
N ASN A 92 27.76 13.04 17.71
CA ASN A 92 26.62 12.15 17.84
C ASN A 92 25.32 12.95 17.75
N GLY A 93 24.36 12.42 17.00
CA GLY A 93 23.02 12.97 16.86
C GLY A 93 22.01 12.22 17.72
N GLU A 94 21.17 12.95 18.45
CA GLU A 94 20.11 12.41 19.31
C GLU A 94 18.72 12.96 18.96
N ALA A 95 17.69 12.21 19.34
CA ALA A 95 16.30 12.61 19.13
C ALA A 95 15.96 13.95 19.80
N HIS A 96 16.48 14.20 21.01
CA HIS A 96 16.26 15.46 21.73
C HIS A 96 16.87 16.66 21.01
N GLN A 97 18.06 16.51 20.43
CA GLN A 97 18.70 17.56 19.63
C GLN A 97 17.90 17.87 18.36
N MET A 98 17.35 16.84 17.71
CA MET A 98 16.45 17.05 16.55
C MET A 98 15.19 17.80 16.97
N ARG A 99 14.57 17.44 18.10
CA ARG A 99 13.41 18.18 18.64
C ARG A 99 13.76 19.66 18.85
N LEU A 100 14.83 19.96 19.59
CA LEU A 100 15.24 21.34 19.87
C LEU A 100 15.52 22.16 18.60
N ALA A 101 16.12 21.56 17.58
CA ALA A 101 16.34 22.23 16.31
C ALA A 101 15.02 22.55 15.57
N MET A 102 14.05 21.64 15.60
CA MET A 102 12.73 21.85 15.01
C MET A 102 11.92 22.90 15.78
N GLU A 103 11.97 22.89 17.12
CA GLU A 103 11.31 23.90 17.98
C GLU A 103 11.91 25.29 17.76
N ALA A 104 13.25 25.38 17.64
CA ALA A 104 13.93 26.66 17.41
C ALA A 104 13.56 27.32 16.07
N VAL A 105 13.19 26.53 15.05
CA VAL A 105 12.77 27.05 13.74
C VAL A 105 11.26 27.28 13.68
N SER A 106 10.47 26.38 14.27
CA SER A 106 9.00 26.43 14.21
C SER A 106 8.37 27.39 15.22
N GLY A 107 9.04 27.64 16.35
CA GLY A 107 8.45 28.35 17.50
C GLY A 107 7.38 27.55 18.25
N GLN A 108 7.19 26.26 17.93
CA GLN A 108 6.19 25.38 18.55
C GLN A 108 6.83 24.48 19.61
N ASP A 109 6.10 24.09 20.65
CA ASP A 109 6.51 23.04 21.58
C ASP A 109 6.23 21.65 20.97
N LEU A 110 7.28 20.84 20.82
CA LEU A 110 7.21 19.52 20.21
C LEU A 110 7.46 18.40 21.25
N ASN A 111 7.50 18.72 22.55
CA ASN A 111 7.62 17.70 23.59
C ASN A 111 6.53 16.64 23.50
N TRP A 112 5.27 17.06 23.31
CA TRP A 112 4.16 16.12 23.19
C TRP A 112 4.38 15.12 22.02
N PHE A 113 4.86 15.61 20.88
CA PHE A 113 5.05 14.80 19.67
C PHE A 113 6.15 13.77 19.90
N TYR A 114 7.31 14.20 20.40
CA TYR A 114 8.44 13.31 20.63
C TYR A 114 8.16 12.31 21.76
N ASN A 115 7.53 12.75 22.86
CA ASN A 115 7.14 11.84 23.96
C ASN A 115 6.14 10.78 23.48
N GLN A 116 5.18 11.17 22.64
CA GLN A 116 4.18 10.23 22.13
C GLN A 116 4.76 9.22 21.13
N TRP A 117 5.55 9.70 20.17
CA TRP A 117 5.93 8.93 18.98
C TRP A 117 7.35 8.37 19.04
N TYR A 118 8.31 9.14 19.55
CA TYR A 118 9.73 8.78 19.56
C TYR A 118 10.11 7.99 20.81
N PHE A 119 9.61 8.44 21.97
CA PHE A 119 9.86 7.81 23.27
C PHE A 119 8.71 6.94 23.75
N GLY A 120 7.64 6.82 22.95
CA GLY A 120 6.47 6.03 23.27
C GLY A 120 6.26 4.86 22.29
N SER A 121 5.70 3.79 22.81
CA SER A 121 5.25 2.61 22.06
C SER A 121 3.78 2.70 21.63
N GLY A 122 3.37 1.73 20.81
CA GLY A 122 2.02 1.55 20.33
C GLY A 122 1.65 2.40 19.12
N GLN A 123 0.38 2.26 18.74
CA GLN A 123 -0.31 3.08 17.75
C GLN A 123 -1.77 3.30 18.18
N PRO A 124 -2.42 4.36 17.70
CA PRO A 124 -3.86 4.51 17.81
C PRO A 124 -4.58 3.42 17.00
N VAL A 125 -5.65 2.87 17.57
CA VAL A 125 -6.61 2.01 16.86
C VAL A 125 -7.96 2.72 16.87
N VAL A 126 -8.42 3.19 15.72
CA VAL A 126 -9.58 4.08 15.64
C VAL A 126 -10.76 3.47 14.89
N THR A 127 -11.98 3.84 15.29
CA THR A 127 -13.15 3.79 14.42
C THR A 127 -13.49 5.20 13.95
N ILE A 128 -13.98 5.33 12.71
CA ILE A 128 -14.40 6.60 12.12
C ILE A 128 -15.85 6.45 11.65
N ASP A 129 -16.72 7.31 12.18
CA ASP A 129 -18.15 7.30 11.94
C ASP A 129 -18.62 8.66 11.39
N TYR A 130 -19.62 8.65 10.51
CA TYR A 130 -20.09 9.81 9.77
C TYR A 130 -21.59 10.03 9.98
N ALA A 131 -22.00 11.26 10.22
CA ALA A 131 -23.41 11.63 10.30
C ALA A 131 -23.67 12.98 9.62
N TRP A 132 -24.55 12.98 8.62
CA TRP A 132 -25.04 14.19 7.97
C TRP A 132 -26.35 14.64 8.61
N ASP A 133 -26.37 15.87 9.12
CA ASP A 133 -27.60 16.55 9.55
C ASP A 133 -28.11 17.42 8.41
N ALA A 134 -29.23 17.04 7.80
CA ALA A 134 -29.85 17.79 6.71
C ALA A 134 -30.55 19.07 7.17
N GLY A 135 -31.01 19.13 8.43
CA GLY A 135 -31.70 20.30 8.98
C GLY A 135 -30.73 21.46 9.22
N THR A 136 -29.54 21.15 9.76
CA THR A 136 -28.48 22.16 9.99
C THR A 136 -27.45 22.24 8.87
N LYS A 137 -27.52 21.33 7.88
CA LYS A 137 -26.49 21.15 6.84
C LYS A 137 -25.09 20.93 7.41
N THR A 138 -25.00 20.12 8.45
CA THR A 138 -23.73 19.87 9.17
C THR A 138 -23.27 18.45 8.94
N GLN A 139 -22.02 18.28 8.51
CA GLN A 139 -21.35 16.99 8.52
C GLN A 139 -20.62 16.80 9.84
N ASN A 140 -20.93 15.70 10.53
CA ASN A 140 -20.24 15.26 11.74
C ASN A 140 -19.34 14.06 11.41
N VAL A 141 -18.11 14.10 11.92
CA VAL A 141 -17.13 13.01 11.85
C VAL A 141 -16.73 12.66 13.27
N THR A 142 -17.07 11.48 13.74
CA THR A 142 -16.71 10.99 15.07
C THR A 142 -15.55 10.01 14.94
N ILE A 143 -14.43 10.33 15.59
CA ILE A 143 -13.26 9.45 15.67
C ILE A 143 -13.17 8.93 17.11
N LYS A 144 -13.09 7.60 17.26
CA LYS A 144 -12.97 6.93 18.56
C LYS A 144 -11.73 6.05 18.61
N GLN A 145 -10.83 6.34 19.54
CA GLN A 145 -9.71 5.48 19.91
C GLN A 145 -10.21 4.31 20.77
N THR A 146 -9.90 3.09 20.36
CA THR A 146 -10.42 1.85 20.95
C THR A 146 -9.38 1.04 21.72
N GLN A 147 -8.09 1.38 21.57
CA GLN A 147 -7.02 0.82 22.37
C GLN A 147 -7.09 1.27 23.84
N ALA A 148 -6.61 0.43 24.76
CA ALA A 148 -6.66 0.72 26.20
C ALA A 148 -5.60 1.75 26.64
N ASN A 149 -5.94 2.53 27.69
CA ASN A 149 -5.03 3.28 28.57
C ASN A 149 -4.08 4.34 27.95
N LYS A 150 -4.15 4.61 26.64
CA LYS A 150 -3.38 5.68 26.00
C LYS A 150 -4.22 6.40 24.94
N VAL A 151 -4.51 7.67 25.20
CA VAL A 151 -5.10 8.58 24.21
C VAL A 151 -3.96 9.26 23.45
N PHE A 152 -3.93 9.08 22.14
CA PHE A 152 -2.97 9.75 21.26
C PHE A 152 -3.53 11.09 20.81
N GLN A 153 -2.66 12.10 20.77
CA GLN A 153 -2.93 13.36 20.08
C GLN A 153 -2.68 13.18 18.57
N LEU A 154 -3.68 13.48 17.74
CA LEU A 154 -3.63 13.25 16.29
C LEU A 154 -3.93 14.54 15.53
N PRO A 155 -2.91 15.23 14.99
CA PRO A 155 -3.13 16.30 14.02
C PRO A 155 -3.45 15.69 12.66
N LEU A 156 -4.57 16.08 12.06
CA LEU A 156 -4.97 15.60 10.74
C LEU A 156 -5.84 16.61 9.99
N ALA A 157 -6.00 16.39 8.69
CA ALA A 157 -6.96 17.10 7.86
C ALA A 157 -8.18 16.23 7.55
N ILE A 158 -9.34 16.86 7.54
CA ILE A 158 -10.58 16.30 6.99
C ILE A 158 -10.98 17.16 5.79
N ASP A 159 -11.09 16.56 4.62
CA ASP A 159 -11.60 17.24 3.43
C ASP A 159 -13.05 16.85 3.17
N TYR A 160 -13.91 17.86 3.03
CA TYR A 160 -15.33 17.71 2.70
C TYR A 160 -15.54 18.13 1.24
N TYR A 161 -15.90 17.19 0.38
CA TYR A 161 -16.16 17.45 -1.03
C TYR A 161 -17.64 17.77 -1.20
N VAL A 162 -17.94 18.98 -1.69
CA VAL A 162 -19.29 19.43 -2.01
C VAL A 162 -19.27 20.01 -3.43
N ASN A 163 -20.11 19.50 -4.32
CA ASN A 163 -20.14 19.87 -5.74
C ASN A 163 -18.76 19.75 -6.41
N GLY A 164 -18.02 18.69 -6.06
CA GLY A 164 -16.67 18.42 -6.57
C GLY A 164 -15.55 19.32 -6.04
N LYS A 165 -15.83 20.21 -5.08
CA LYS A 165 -14.81 21.07 -4.45
C LYS A 165 -14.53 20.64 -3.03
N ALA A 166 -13.25 20.47 -2.69
CA ALA A 166 -12.82 20.14 -1.34
C ALA A 166 -12.76 21.39 -0.44
N GLN A 167 -13.39 21.31 0.72
CA GLN A 167 -13.21 22.23 1.84
C GLN A 167 -12.45 21.51 2.95
N ARG A 168 -11.27 22.04 3.32
CA ARG A 168 -10.37 21.41 4.31
C ARG A 168 -10.61 21.94 5.72
N GLN A 169 -10.69 21.04 6.68
CA GLN A 169 -10.61 21.33 8.11
C GLN A 169 -9.33 20.72 8.70
N ARG A 170 -8.48 21.55 9.30
CA ARG A 170 -7.37 21.09 10.12
C ARG A 170 -7.87 20.87 11.54
N VAL A 171 -7.65 19.68 12.09
CA VAL A 171 -8.13 19.31 13.42
C VAL A 171 -7.00 18.67 14.23
N MET A 172 -7.09 18.81 15.55
CA MET A 172 -6.29 18.06 16.51
C MET A 172 -7.25 17.23 17.36
N MET A 173 -7.15 15.90 17.25
CA MET A 173 -7.83 15.00 18.17
C MET A 173 -7.03 14.92 19.47
N THR A 174 -7.67 15.16 20.60
CA THR A 174 -7.03 15.11 21.93
C THR A 174 -7.80 14.25 22.94
N GLN A 175 -9.00 13.81 22.58
CA GLN A 175 -9.87 12.99 23.43
C GLN A 175 -9.95 11.55 22.90
N ALA A 176 -10.32 10.61 23.76
CA ALA A 176 -10.52 9.21 23.37
C ALA A 176 -11.62 9.06 22.30
N THR A 177 -12.68 9.86 22.42
CA THR A 177 -13.73 9.99 21.39
C THR A 177 -13.92 11.48 21.14
N GLN A 178 -13.88 11.91 19.89
CA GLN A 178 -14.08 13.31 19.53
C GLN A 178 -14.87 13.42 18.23
N THR A 179 -15.82 14.36 18.19
CA THR A 179 -16.59 14.67 17.00
C THR A 179 -16.14 16.01 16.42
N PHE A 180 -15.86 16.02 15.11
CA PHE A 180 -15.55 17.22 14.34
C PHE A 180 -16.73 17.53 13.42
N SER A 181 -17.23 18.76 13.52
CA SER A 181 -18.40 19.22 12.79
C SER A 181 -18.02 20.31 11.79
N MET A 182 -18.62 20.26 10.60
CA MET A 182 -18.47 21.26 9.56
C MET A 182 -19.82 21.60 8.95
N ALA A 183 -20.21 22.88 8.99
CA ALA A 183 -21.35 23.38 8.23
C ALA A 183 -20.98 23.47 6.75
N LEU A 184 -21.83 22.93 5.87
CA LEU A 184 -21.59 22.80 4.43
C LEU A 184 -22.76 23.35 3.61
N ALA A 185 -22.50 23.66 2.34
CA ALA A 185 -23.55 24.16 1.43
C ALA A 185 -24.63 23.10 1.13
N GLY A 186 -24.27 21.82 1.20
CA GLY A 186 -25.11 20.65 0.98
C GLY A 186 -24.41 19.37 1.45
N LYS A 187 -25.09 18.23 1.31
CA LYS A 187 -24.53 16.93 1.70
C LYS A 187 -23.28 16.64 0.86
N PRO A 188 -22.14 16.30 1.49
CA PRO A 188 -20.91 16.03 0.75
C PRO A 188 -21.01 14.74 -0.06
N GLU A 189 -20.37 14.71 -1.24
CA GLU A 189 -20.16 13.49 -2.01
C GLU A 189 -19.04 12.61 -1.43
N LEU A 190 -18.16 13.21 -0.64
CA LEU A 190 -17.06 12.53 0.05
C LEU A 190 -16.63 13.30 1.30
N VAL A 191 -16.47 12.58 2.40
CA VAL A 191 -15.69 13.03 3.56
C VAL A 191 -14.38 12.23 3.64
N ASN A 192 -13.26 12.88 3.31
CA ASN A 192 -11.94 12.26 3.30
C ASN A 192 -11.18 12.60 4.60
N VAL A 193 -11.25 11.69 5.57
CA VAL A 193 -10.50 11.80 6.83
C VAL A 193 -9.05 11.36 6.62
N ASP A 194 -8.12 12.07 7.26
CA ASP A 194 -6.68 11.97 7.02
C ASP A 194 -6.37 12.28 5.55
N ALA A 195 -6.81 13.45 5.10
CA ALA A 195 -6.71 13.87 3.70
C ALA A 195 -5.26 14.03 3.19
N GLU A 196 -4.26 13.93 4.07
CA GLU A 196 -2.84 13.89 3.73
C GLU A 196 -2.24 12.49 3.76
N LYS A 197 -2.96 11.51 4.34
CA LYS A 197 -2.62 10.08 4.31
C LYS A 197 -1.31 9.70 4.98
N PHE A 198 -0.87 10.51 5.95
CA PHE A 198 0.36 10.29 6.70
C PHE A 198 0.12 9.99 8.19
N THR A 199 -1.13 9.95 8.66
CA THR A 199 -1.41 9.64 10.06
C THR A 199 -1.03 8.19 10.39
N LEU A 200 -0.17 8.00 11.40
CA LEU A 200 0.21 6.69 11.91
C LEU A 200 -0.89 6.17 12.83
N TRP A 201 -1.76 5.32 12.28
CA TRP A 201 -2.87 4.70 12.98
C TRP A 201 -3.35 3.42 12.30
N GLN A 202 -4.00 2.56 13.05
CA GLN A 202 -4.88 1.53 12.50
C GLN A 202 -6.31 2.07 12.53
N LYS A 203 -7.04 1.97 11.41
CA LYS A 203 -8.41 2.49 11.32
C LYS A 203 -9.41 1.46 10.81
N THR A 204 -10.59 1.49 11.40
CA THR A 204 -11.84 0.97 10.85
C THR A 204 -12.66 2.17 10.40
N ASP A 205 -12.69 2.40 9.09
CA ASP A 205 -13.37 3.55 8.49
C ASP A 205 -14.76 3.13 7.99
N ASN A 206 -15.83 3.60 8.65
CA ASN A 206 -17.21 3.26 8.30
C ASN A 206 -17.76 4.16 7.17
N LYS A 207 -16.88 4.64 6.29
CA LYS A 207 -17.24 5.45 5.13
C LYS A 207 -18.21 4.69 4.22
N PRO A 208 -19.33 5.30 3.78
CA PRO A 208 -20.22 4.67 2.82
C PRO A 208 -19.47 4.26 1.54
N VAL A 209 -19.81 3.10 1.00
CA VAL A 209 -19.20 2.60 -0.24
C VAL A 209 -19.33 3.63 -1.36
N THR A 210 -20.47 4.31 -1.48
CA THR A 210 -20.69 5.35 -2.51
C THR A 210 -19.67 6.49 -2.43
N GLU A 211 -19.31 6.93 -1.22
CA GLU A 211 -18.28 7.96 -1.03
C GLU A 211 -16.89 7.40 -1.35
N SER A 212 -16.62 6.14 -0.97
CA SER A 212 -15.36 5.46 -1.32
C SER A 212 -15.19 5.32 -2.84
N LEU A 213 -16.26 5.02 -3.58
CA LEU A 213 -16.22 4.97 -5.05
C LEU A 213 -16.00 6.35 -5.66
N TYR A 214 -16.61 7.39 -5.10
CA TYR A 214 -16.38 8.77 -5.51
C TYR A 214 -14.92 9.20 -5.27
N GLN A 215 -14.34 8.81 -4.13
CA GLN A 215 -12.96 9.11 -3.73
C GLN A 215 -11.93 8.71 -4.80
N TYR A 216 -12.11 7.57 -5.46
CA TYR A 216 -11.15 7.07 -6.46
C TYR A 216 -10.85 8.09 -7.58
N SER A 217 -11.87 8.83 -8.02
CA SER A 217 -11.74 9.74 -9.18
C SER A 217 -11.54 11.21 -8.80
N HIS A 218 -11.75 11.58 -7.54
CA HIS A 218 -11.81 12.98 -7.12
C HIS A 218 -10.76 13.35 -6.06
N ALA A 219 -10.27 12.39 -5.29
CA ALA A 219 -9.22 12.64 -4.31
C ALA A 219 -7.83 12.36 -4.93
N PRO A 220 -6.83 13.22 -4.68
CA PRO A 220 -5.64 13.30 -5.53
C PRO A 220 -4.56 12.26 -5.23
N LEU A 221 -4.50 11.74 -4.00
CA LEU A 221 -3.33 10.98 -3.52
C LEU A 221 -3.39 9.51 -3.91
N TYR A 222 -2.23 8.86 -3.96
CA TYR A 222 -2.15 7.41 -4.19
C TYR A 222 -2.96 6.63 -3.15
N VAL A 223 -2.85 7.00 -1.86
CA VAL A 223 -3.54 6.28 -0.78
C VAL A 223 -5.06 6.49 -0.86
N ASP A 224 -5.53 7.65 -1.33
CA ASP A 224 -6.96 7.86 -1.61
C ASP A 224 -7.49 6.81 -2.60
N ARG A 225 -6.77 6.66 -3.72
CA ARG A 225 -7.13 5.70 -4.77
C ARG A 225 -6.97 4.25 -4.29
N ARG A 226 -5.96 3.97 -3.47
CA ARG A 226 -5.73 2.65 -2.88
C ARG A 226 -6.88 2.22 -1.97
N GLU A 227 -7.28 3.07 -1.03
CA GLU A 227 -8.39 2.79 -0.10
C GLU A 227 -9.72 2.62 -0.84
N ALA A 228 -9.98 3.49 -1.81
CA ALA A 228 -11.16 3.40 -2.66
C ALA A 228 -11.20 2.11 -3.49
N LEU A 229 -10.04 1.68 -4.03
CA LEU A 229 -9.91 0.42 -4.73
C LEU A 229 -10.18 -0.77 -3.80
N ASP A 230 -9.61 -0.79 -2.59
CA ASP A 230 -9.84 -1.86 -1.62
C ASP A 230 -11.34 -1.97 -1.26
N ALA A 231 -12.03 -0.84 -1.05
CA ALA A 231 -13.47 -0.80 -0.83
C ALA A 231 -14.27 -1.31 -2.05
N ALA A 232 -13.88 -0.93 -3.27
CA ALA A 232 -14.53 -1.38 -4.49
C ALA A 232 -14.34 -2.90 -4.72
N LEU A 233 -13.13 -3.41 -4.48
CA LEU A 233 -12.80 -4.83 -4.62
C LEU A 233 -13.65 -5.72 -3.69
N ALA A 234 -13.99 -5.23 -2.49
CA ALA A 234 -14.81 -5.96 -1.53
C ALA A 234 -16.24 -6.24 -2.01
N VAL A 235 -16.79 -5.39 -2.90
CA VAL A 235 -18.20 -5.46 -3.34
C VAL A 235 -18.39 -5.53 -4.86
N GLN A 236 -17.30 -5.67 -5.63
CA GLN A 236 -17.27 -5.63 -7.11
C GLN A 236 -18.20 -6.64 -7.81
N THR A 237 -18.51 -7.77 -7.15
CA THR A 237 -19.34 -8.84 -7.70
C THR A 237 -20.81 -8.42 -7.76
N ALA A 238 -21.30 -7.78 -6.70
CA ALA A 238 -22.70 -7.36 -6.55
C ALA A 238 -22.96 -5.91 -6.99
N ASN A 239 -21.93 -5.04 -6.98
CA ASN A 239 -22.09 -3.61 -7.26
C ASN A 239 -21.43 -3.19 -8.60
N PRO A 240 -22.21 -2.82 -9.64
CA PRO A 240 -21.68 -2.37 -10.92
C PRO A 240 -20.80 -1.11 -10.85
N ALA A 241 -21.11 -0.16 -9.97
CA ALA A 241 -20.30 1.06 -9.79
C ALA A 241 -18.94 0.72 -9.17
N ALA A 242 -18.91 -0.20 -8.19
CA ALA A 242 -17.65 -0.71 -7.64
C ALA A 242 -16.82 -1.42 -8.70
N ARG A 243 -17.45 -2.26 -9.53
CA ARG A 243 -16.77 -2.89 -10.66
C ARG A 243 -16.20 -1.87 -11.63
N ALA A 244 -16.93 -0.78 -11.92
CA ALA A 244 -16.43 0.29 -12.78
C ALA A 244 -15.16 0.95 -12.20
N VAL A 245 -15.09 1.17 -10.88
CA VAL A 245 -13.87 1.66 -10.20
C VAL A 245 -12.71 0.67 -10.33
N VAL A 246 -12.94 -0.63 -10.14
CA VAL A 246 -11.90 -1.65 -10.32
C VAL A 246 -11.38 -1.65 -11.77
N LEU A 247 -12.28 -1.52 -12.76
CA LEU A 247 -11.89 -1.44 -14.18
C LEU A 247 -11.14 -0.14 -14.51
N ALA A 248 -11.47 0.97 -13.85
CA ALA A 248 -10.69 2.20 -13.95
C ALA A 248 -9.28 2.01 -13.36
N ALA A 249 -9.16 1.29 -12.23
CA ALA A 249 -7.89 1.00 -11.59
C ALA A 249 -6.96 0.08 -12.38
N LEU A 250 -7.50 -0.78 -13.26
CA LEU A 250 -6.69 -1.49 -14.26
C LEU A 250 -5.97 -0.54 -15.23
N LYS A 251 -6.38 0.73 -15.31
CA LYS A 251 -5.80 1.76 -16.15
C LYS A 251 -5.20 2.91 -15.33
N ASP A 252 -4.99 2.71 -14.03
CA ASP A 252 -4.41 3.74 -13.16
C ASP A 252 -3.03 4.16 -13.67
N LYS A 253 -2.69 5.44 -13.49
CA LYS A 253 -1.39 6.00 -13.87
C LYS A 253 -0.24 5.29 -13.14
N PHE A 254 -0.45 4.87 -11.91
CA PHE A 254 0.56 4.18 -11.11
C PHE A 254 0.46 2.66 -11.26
N TYR A 255 1.56 2.04 -11.69
CA TYR A 255 1.63 0.60 -11.98
C TYR A 255 1.22 -0.26 -10.78
N GLY A 256 1.56 0.17 -9.54
CA GLY A 256 1.20 -0.55 -8.33
C GLY A 256 -0.32 -0.66 -8.11
N LEU A 257 -1.12 0.34 -8.53
CA LEU A 257 -2.58 0.27 -8.46
C LEU A 257 -3.16 -0.62 -9.56
N ARG A 258 -2.55 -0.66 -10.75
CA ARG A 258 -2.90 -1.64 -11.79
C ARG A 258 -2.68 -3.07 -11.28
N ILE A 259 -1.54 -3.35 -10.66
CA ILE A 259 -1.24 -4.67 -10.04
C ILE A 259 -2.24 -4.99 -8.93
N ALA A 260 -2.52 -4.03 -8.04
CA ALA A 260 -3.49 -4.23 -6.96
C ALA A 260 -4.88 -4.57 -7.48
N ALA A 261 -5.33 -3.88 -8.53
CA ALA A 261 -6.60 -4.14 -9.18
C ALA A 261 -6.62 -5.53 -9.81
N ILE A 262 -5.59 -5.91 -10.59
CA ILE A 262 -5.47 -7.24 -11.19
C ILE A 262 -5.56 -8.34 -10.13
N ASN A 263 -4.77 -8.23 -9.06
CA ASN A 263 -4.71 -9.25 -8.01
C ASN A 263 -6.01 -9.35 -7.19
N GLY A 264 -6.78 -8.25 -7.12
CA GLY A 264 -8.05 -8.20 -6.39
C GLY A 264 -9.27 -8.71 -7.18
N LEU A 265 -9.16 -8.90 -8.50
CA LEU A 265 -10.28 -9.34 -9.33
C LEU A 265 -10.85 -10.69 -8.87
N LYS A 266 -12.17 -10.75 -8.67
CA LYS A 266 -12.92 -11.99 -8.40
C LYS A 266 -13.30 -12.67 -9.72
N LEU A 267 -12.30 -13.28 -10.38
CA LEU A 267 -12.43 -13.85 -11.73
C LEU A 267 -13.30 -15.11 -11.81
N ASP A 268 -13.65 -15.69 -10.67
CA ASP A 268 -14.68 -16.72 -10.52
C ASP A 268 -16.10 -16.18 -10.78
N ASN A 269 -16.31 -14.86 -10.63
CA ASN A 269 -17.55 -14.21 -11.01
C ASN A 269 -17.57 -13.87 -12.51
N ALA A 270 -18.51 -14.47 -13.25
CA ALA A 270 -18.63 -14.31 -14.71
C ALA A 270 -18.75 -12.84 -15.17
N ALA A 271 -19.43 -11.99 -14.39
CA ALA A 271 -19.66 -10.60 -14.76
C ALA A 271 -18.42 -9.73 -14.53
N VAL A 272 -17.59 -10.07 -13.54
CA VAL A 272 -16.26 -9.46 -13.32
C VAL A 272 -15.29 -9.95 -14.40
N ALA A 273 -15.20 -11.26 -14.61
CA ALA A 273 -14.35 -11.89 -15.61
C ALA A 273 -14.60 -11.30 -17.01
N LYS A 274 -15.87 -11.27 -17.46
CA LYS A 274 -16.26 -10.73 -18.76
C LYS A 274 -15.85 -9.26 -18.92
N ALA A 275 -16.00 -8.45 -17.87
CA ALA A 275 -15.70 -7.02 -17.93
C ALA A 275 -14.19 -6.72 -17.89
N ALA A 276 -13.41 -7.49 -17.13
CA ALA A 276 -11.98 -7.27 -16.97
C ALA A 276 -11.14 -7.86 -18.12
N ALA A 277 -11.59 -8.96 -18.73
CA ALA A 277 -10.79 -9.70 -19.71
C ALA A 277 -10.22 -8.87 -20.87
N PRO A 278 -10.94 -7.91 -21.50
CA PRO A 278 -10.37 -7.06 -22.55
C PRO A 278 -9.17 -6.24 -22.07
N THR A 279 -9.30 -5.60 -20.90
CA THR A 279 -8.22 -4.79 -20.31
C THR A 279 -7.05 -5.66 -19.87
N LEU A 280 -7.30 -6.85 -19.29
CA LEU A 280 -6.24 -7.80 -18.92
C LEU A 280 -5.39 -8.22 -20.13
N ARG A 281 -6.03 -8.49 -21.28
CA ARG A 281 -5.31 -8.80 -22.54
C ARG A 281 -4.45 -7.64 -23.00
N GLN A 282 -4.97 -6.42 -22.95
CA GLN A 282 -4.22 -5.21 -23.30
C GLN A 282 -2.99 -5.05 -22.38
N LEU A 283 -3.18 -5.18 -21.07
CA LEU A 283 -2.10 -5.02 -20.08
C LEU A 283 -1.02 -6.10 -20.25
N ALA A 284 -1.41 -7.36 -20.44
CA ALA A 284 -0.47 -8.46 -20.68
C ALA A 284 0.36 -8.25 -21.95
N ALA A 285 -0.28 -7.73 -23.01
CA ALA A 285 0.37 -7.51 -24.30
C ALA A 285 1.37 -6.34 -24.28
N SER A 286 1.01 -5.20 -23.67
CA SER A 286 1.72 -3.95 -23.94
C SER A 286 1.83 -2.97 -22.76
N ASP A 287 1.58 -3.36 -21.51
CA ASP A 287 1.87 -2.45 -20.38
C ASP A 287 3.37 -2.13 -20.32
N ALA A 288 3.72 -0.90 -19.97
CA ALA A 288 5.12 -0.48 -19.87
C ALA A 288 5.86 -1.19 -18.71
N ASP A 289 5.13 -1.59 -17.67
CA ASP A 289 5.69 -2.26 -16.50
C ASP A 289 5.57 -3.79 -16.62
N ASN A 290 6.71 -4.48 -16.57
CA ASN A 290 6.77 -5.94 -16.70
C ASN A 290 6.06 -6.67 -15.55
N HIS A 291 5.96 -6.09 -14.35
CA HIS A 291 5.21 -6.68 -13.24
C HIS A 291 3.70 -6.60 -13.51
N VAL A 292 3.22 -5.52 -14.14
CA VAL A 292 1.81 -5.42 -14.57
C VAL A 292 1.52 -6.46 -15.64
N ARG A 293 2.40 -6.60 -16.65
CA ARG A 293 2.28 -7.63 -17.70
C ARG A 293 2.20 -9.03 -17.09
N ALA A 294 3.11 -9.36 -16.17
CA ALA A 294 3.15 -10.64 -15.49
C ALA A 294 1.87 -10.90 -14.66
N ALA A 295 1.42 -9.93 -13.87
CA ALA A 295 0.17 -10.04 -13.11
C ALA A 295 -1.04 -10.28 -14.03
N ALA A 296 -1.12 -9.56 -15.15
CA ALA A 296 -2.19 -9.71 -16.12
C ALA A 296 -2.18 -11.09 -16.80
N LEU A 297 -1.01 -11.63 -17.16
CA LEU A 297 -0.86 -12.98 -17.71
C LEU A 297 -1.38 -14.04 -16.74
N VAL A 298 -0.97 -13.98 -15.46
CA VAL A 298 -1.48 -14.90 -14.42
C VAL A 298 -3.00 -14.79 -14.29
N ALA A 299 -3.55 -13.57 -14.32
CA ALA A 299 -4.99 -13.35 -14.29
C ALA A 299 -5.72 -13.94 -15.51
N LEU A 300 -5.13 -13.86 -16.72
CA LEU A 300 -5.69 -14.49 -17.91
C LEU A 300 -5.70 -16.03 -17.80
N GLY A 301 -4.66 -16.64 -17.22
CA GLY A 301 -4.65 -18.08 -16.94
C GLY A 301 -5.86 -18.53 -16.11
N LYS A 302 -6.24 -17.73 -15.09
CA LYS A 302 -7.42 -18.00 -14.26
C LYS A 302 -8.76 -17.92 -15.01
N LEU A 303 -8.83 -17.16 -16.12
CA LEU A 303 -10.03 -17.11 -16.96
C LEU A 303 -10.26 -18.40 -17.76
N LYS A 304 -9.21 -19.20 -17.92
CA LYS A 304 -9.20 -20.46 -18.68
C LYS A 304 -9.70 -20.32 -20.13
N ASP A 305 -9.50 -19.15 -20.73
CA ASP A 305 -10.02 -18.81 -22.05
C ASP A 305 -8.98 -19.19 -23.13
N LYS A 306 -9.28 -20.23 -23.91
CA LYS A 306 -8.36 -20.77 -24.92
C LYS A 306 -7.90 -19.74 -25.97
N LYS A 307 -8.64 -18.64 -26.16
CA LYS A 307 -8.24 -17.57 -27.09
C LYS A 307 -6.91 -16.92 -26.66
N ASP A 308 -6.55 -17.02 -25.38
CA ASP A 308 -5.36 -16.38 -24.83
C ASP A 308 -4.07 -17.17 -25.12
N SER A 309 -4.15 -18.42 -25.59
CA SER A 309 -2.98 -19.30 -25.84
C SER A 309 -1.90 -18.66 -26.71
N LYS A 310 -2.27 -17.93 -27.77
CA LYS A 310 -1.31 -17.22 -28.62
C LYS A 310 -0.56 -16.12 -27.85
N LEU A 311 -1.28 -15.35 -27.03
CA LEU A 311 -0.71 -14.27 -26.23
C LEU A 311 0.21 -14.84 -25.14
N LEU A 312 -0.22 -15.90 -24.44
CA LEU A 312 0.57 -16.53 -23.38
C LEU A 312 1.84 -17.18 -23.93
N THR A 313 1.76 -17.84 -25.09
CA THR A 313 2.92 -18.41 -25.78
C THR A 313 3.90 -17.32 -26.21
N ALA A 314 3.41 -16.18 -26.72
CA ALA A 314 4.26 -15.06 -27.10
C ALA A 314 5.01 -14.44 -25.91
N ALA A 315 4.43 -14.48 -24.70
CA ALA A 315 5.07 -13.97 -23.48
C ALA A 315 6.36 -14.73 -23.11
N LEU A 316 6.51 -15.99 -23.53
CA LEU A 316 7.71 -16.79 -23.34
C LEU A 316 8.94 -16.23 -24.09
N GLY A 317 8.74 -15.39 -25.09
CA GLY A 317 9.83 -14.68 -25.80
C GLY A 317 10.22 -13.34 -25.18
N SER A 318 9.67 -12.96 -24.03
CA SER A 318 9.93 -11.67 -23.39
C SER A 318 11.35 -11.59 -22.81
N GLN A 319 11.98 -10.42 -22.83
CA GLN A 319 13.24 -10.18 -22.10
C GLN A 319 13.09 -10.23 -20.57
N SER A 320 11.86 -10.15 -20.07
CA SER A 320 11.59 -10.24 -18.63
C SER A 320 11.27 -11.68 -18.22
N TYR A 321 12.10 -12.27 -17.37
CA TYR A 321 11.85 -13.58 -16.77
C TYR A 321 10.51 -13.66 -16.02
N GLY A 322 10.09 -12.57 -15.38
CA GLY A 322 8.78 -12.51 -14.72
C GLY A 322 7.61 -12.65 -15.71
N VAL A 323 7.73 -12.05 -16.89
CA VAL A 323 6.74 -12.18 -17.97
C VAL A 323 6.78 -13.58 -18.59
N GLN A 324 7.96 -14.15 -18.81
CA GLN A 324 8.11 -15.51 -19.31
C GLN A 324 7.48 -16.53 -18.34
N GLY A 325 7.85 -16.47 -17.06
CA GLY A 325 7.32 -17.34 -16.01
C GLY A 325 5.80 -17.21 -15.87
N ALA A 326 5.27 -15.99 -15.82
CA ALA A 326 3.82 -15.77 -15.77
C ALA A 326 3.10 -16.31 -17.01
N GLY A 327 3.67 -16.15 -18.21
CA GLY A 327 3.15 -16.72 -19.45
C GLY A 327 3.12 -18.25 -19.42
N LEU A 328 4.18 -18.88 -18.92
CA LEU A 328 4.29 -20.33 -18.79
C LEU A 328 3.26 -20.91 -17.83
N LEU A 329 3.12 -20.32 -16.64
CA LEU A 329 2.13 -20.71 -15.64
C LEU A 329 0.71 -20.57 -16.19
N ALA A 330 0.40 -19.43 -16.80
CA ALA A 330 -0.92 -19.18 -17.36
C ALA A 330 -1.24 -20.11 -18.54
N LEU A 331 -0.23 -20.49 -19.34
CA LEU A 331 -0.40 -21.46 -20.43
C LEU A 331 -0.75 -22.85 -19.88
N GLY A 332 -0.18 -23.26 -18.74
CA GLY A 332 -0.52 -24.51 -18.06
C GLY A 332 -2.01 -24.65 -17.76
N GLU A 333 -2.66 -23.55 -17.35
CA GLU A 333 -4.09 -23.53 -17.02
C GLU A 333 -5.02 -23.72 -18.23
N ILE A 334 -4.56 -23.43 -19.46
CA ILE A 334 -5.39 -23.48 -20.68
C ILE A 334 -4.96 -24.51 -21.73
N ASP A 335 -3.67 -24.86 -21.73
CA ASP A 335 -3.00 -25.73 -22.70
C ASP A 335 -1.79 -26.40 -22.05
N ALA A 336 -2.09 -27.28 -21.08
CA ALA A 336 -1.10 -28.03 -20.33
C ALA A 336 -0.08 -28.79 -21.22
N PRO A 337 -0.47 -29.48 -22.32
CA PRO A 337 0.52 -30.15 -23.19
C PRO A 337 1.55 -29.19 -23.77
N THR A 338 1.13 -28.03 -24.29
CA THR A 338 2.07 -27.01 -24.80
C THR A 338 2.92 -26.46 -23.66
N ALA A 339 2.34 -26.19 -22.49
CA ALA A 339 3.08 -25.69 -21.33
C ALA A 339 4.17 -26.68 -20.88
N LEU A 340 3.89 -27.98 -20.81
CA LEU A 340 4.86 -29.02 -20.44
C LEU A 340 6.02 -29.09 -21.44
N ALA A 341 5.72 -29.04 -22.74
CA ALA A 341 6.76 -29.02 -23.78
C ALA A 341 7.63 -27.76 -23.68
N ARG A 342 7.04 -26.60 -23.40
CA ARG A 342 7.78 -25.35 -23.19
C ARG A 342 8.61 -25.37 -21.91
N ALA A 343 8.06 -25.89 -20.81
CA ALA A 343 8.77 -26.06 -19.55
C ALA A 343 10.00 -26.96 -19.73
N LYS A 344 9.88 -28.03 -20.54
CA LYS A 344 11.02 -28.93 -20.85
C LYS A 344 12.17 -28.20 -21.55
N ALA A 345 11.85 -27.29 -22.48
CA ALA A 345 12.85 -26.48 -23.15
C ALA A 345 13.51 -25.43 -22.25
N LEU A 346 12.96 -25.18 -21.06
CA LEU A 346 13.40 -24.14 -20.11
C LEU A 346 14.06 -24.71 -18.86
N GLU A 347 14.21 -26.03 -18.73
CA GLU A 347 14.79 -26.70 -17.53
C GLU A 347 16.19 -26.20 -17.16
N THR A 348 16.96 -25.68 -18.13
CA THR A 348 18.32 -25.19 -17.90
C THR A 348 18.38 -23.71 -17.53
N ASP A 349 17.26 -22.98 -17.53
CA ASP A 349 17.23 -21.57 -17.13
C ASP A 349 16.92 -21.44 -15.64
N GLU A 350 17.96 -21.14 -14.86
CA GLU A 350 17.86 -21.00 -13.40
C GLU A 350 16.87 -19.91 -12.97
N HIS A 351 16.65 -18.87 -13.78
CA HIS A 351 15.70 -17.80 -13.46
C HIS A 351 14.24 -18.25 -13.61
N LEU A 352 13.99 -19.31 -14.40
CA LEU A 352 12.67 -19.87 -14.67
C LEU A 352 12.42 -21.19 -13.95
N ALA A 353 13.41 -21.72 -13.22
CA ALA A 353 13.31 -22.98 -12.50
C ALA A 353 12.04 -23.07 -11.63
N GLY A 354 11.68 -21.98 -10.93
CA GLY A 354 10.45 -21.93 -10.13
C GLY A 354 9.16 -22.08 -10.95
N ALA A 355 9.09 -21.45 -12.13
CA ALA A 355 7.93 -21.54 -13.02
C ALA A 355 7.84 -22.92 -13.68
N VAL A 356 8.97 -23.49 -14.10
CA VAL A 356 9.07 -24.86 -14.66
C VAL A 356 8.61 -25.88 -13.61
N THR A 357 9.14 -25.81 -12.39
CA THR A 357 8.75 -26.70 -11.28
C THR A 357 7.26 -26.61 -10.99
N ASN A 358 6.68 -25.41 -11.01
CA ASN A 358 5.26 -25.23 -10.74
C ASN A 358 4.37 -25.84 -11.84
N VAL A 359 4.69 -25.64 -13.14
CA VAL A 359 3.97 -26.30 -14.24
C VAL A 359 4.05 -27.81 -14.15
N TYR A 360 5.23 -28.36 -13.82
CA TYR A 360 5.40 -29.81 -13.64
C TYR A 360 4.63 -30.34 -12.43
N ALA A 361 4.60 -29.60 -11.33
CA ALA A 361 3.84 -30.00 -10.15
C ALA A 361 2.33 -29.99 -10.40
N MET A 362 1.82 -29.03 -11.17
CA MET A 362 0.38 -28.89 -11.42
C MET A 362 -0.14 -29.75 -12.58
N HIS A 363 0.68 -30.01 -13.59
CA HIS A 363 0.23 -30.60 -14.85
C HIS A 363 1.10 -31.76 -15.35
N GLY A 364 2.27 -32.00 -14.76
CA GLY A 364 3.20 -33.04 -15.17
C GLY A 364 2.81 -34.44 -14.69
N GLY A 365 3.65 -35.41 -15.05
CA GLY A 365 3.53 -36.80 -14.62
C GLY A 365 4.87 -37.37 -14.13
N LEU A 366 4.96 -38.70 -14.06
CA LEU A 366 6.15 -39.41 -13.55
C LEU A 366 7.44 -39.04 -14.27
N GLU A 367 7.38 -38.69 -15.56
CA GLU A 367 8.53 -38.32 -16.37
C GLU A 367 9.25 -37.05 -15.88
N GLN A 368 8.52 -36.13 -15.23
CA GLN A 368 9.06 -34.88 -14.71
C GLN A 368 9.52 -35.00 -13.25
N TRP A 369 9.27 -36.14 -12.58
CA TRP A 369 9.57 -36.33 -11.17
C TRP A 369 11.05 -36.14 -10.84
N ASN A 370 11.95 -36.61 -11.70
CA ASN A 370 13.40 -36.45 -11.49
C ASN A 370 13.82 -34.98 -11.44
N TYR A 371 13.24 -34.13 -12.28
CA TYR A 371 13.51 -32.69 -12.27
C TYR A 371 12.99 -32.04 -10.98
N ILE A 372 11.75 -32.36 -10.58
CA ILE A 372 11.14 -31.82 -9.34
C ILE A 372 11.99 -32.21 -8.12
N ARG A 373 12.34 -33.50 -8.00
CA ARG A 373 13.15 -34.01 -6.89
C ARG A 373 14.52 -33.33 -6.83
N THR A 374 15.21 -33.24 -7.97
CA THR A 374 16.53 -32.59 -8.02
C THR A 374 16.44 -31.10 -7.66
N SER A 375 15.39 -30.42 -8.12
CA SER A 375 15.14 -29.01 -7.80
C SER A 375 14.84 -28.81 -6.31
N TYR A 376 14.10 -29.74 -5.69
CA TYR A 376 13.83 -29.74 -4.25
C TYR A 376 15.10 -29.99 -3.43
N ASP A 377 15.89 -31.00 -3.81
CA ASP A 377 17.13 -31.36 -3.12
C ASP A 377 18.19 -30.24 -3.22
N ALA A 378 18.21 -29.49 -4.32
CA ALA A 378 19.09 -28.33 -4.52
C ALA A 378 18.59 -27.05 -3.83
N ALA A 379 17.31 -27.00 -3.42
CA ALA A 379 16.73 -25.83 -2.78
C ALA A 379 17.25 -25.69 -1.34
N SER A 380 17.93 -24.58 -1.04
CA SER A 380 18.35 -24.23 0.33
C SER A 380 17.51 -23.10 0.92
N GLY A 381 17.36 -23.07 2.25
CA GLY A 381 16.61 -22.02 2.96
C GLY A 381 15.09 -22.09 2.74
N ARG A 382 14.43 -20.94 2.54
CA ARG A 382 12.95 -20.84 2.41
C ARG A 382 12.33 -21.66 1.27
N ALA A 383 13.13 -22.09 0.29
CA ALA A 383 12.66 -22.90 -0.84
C ALA A 383 12.44 -24.39 -0.50
N SER A 384 12.85 -24.86 0.69
CA SER A 384 12.68 -26.25 1.16
C SER A 384 11.35 -26.53 1.89
N TYR A 385 10.56 -25.50 2.18
CA TYR A 385 9.31 -25.58 2.98
C TYR A 385 8.05 -25.15 2.21
N GLY A 386 8.11 -25.09 0.88
CA GLY A 386 7.01 -24.66 0.01
C GLY A 386 6.02 -25.76 -0.31
#